data_AF-A0A645C4M6-F1
#
_entry.id   AF-A0A645C4M6-F1
#
_cell.length_a   1.000
_cell.length_b   1.000
_cell.length_c   1.000
_cell.angle_alpha   90.00
_cell.angle_beta   90.00
_cell.angle_gamma   90.00
#
_symmetry.space_group_name_H-M   'P 1'
#
loop_
_entity.id
_entity.type
_entity.pdbx_description
1 polymer ?
#
loop_
_entity_poly.entity_id
_entity_poly.type
_entity_poly.pdbx_seq_one_letter_code
_entity_poly.pdbx_strand_id
1 'polypeptide(L)'
;MSAPSGAASAAAVIAGVPMIHLPPNDELERQTAQFFQNRGMSRAAASLSEAAALALALAKDAAAQEAMLACQHGAFAPDAAERIARYLHEGHV
;
A
#
# COMPACT_ATOMS: atom_id res chain seq x y z
N MET A 1 -2.49 -9.46 5.10
CA MET A 1 -2.70 -8.30 6.00
C MET A 1 -1.33 -7.68 6.27
N SER A 2 -1.25 -6.36 6.46
CA SER A 2 0.01 -5.65 6.74
C SER A 2 -0.19 -4.58 7.80
N ALA A 3 0.83 -4.33 8.62
CA ALA A 3 0.86 -3.13 9.45
C ALA A 3 0.88 -1.89 8.54
N PRO A 4 0.20 -0.79 8.90
CA PRO A 4 0.16 0.44 8.12
C PRO A 4 1.46 1.26 8.23
N SER A 5 2.61 0.59 8.12
CA SER A 5 3.94 1.20 8.00
C SER A 5 4.28 1.45 6.54
N GLY A 6 4.90 2.60 6.23
CA GLY A 6 5.28 2.93 4.86
C GLY A 6 6.16 1.87 4.20
N ALA A 7 7.16 1.36 4.92
CA ALA A 7 8.08 0.34 4.40
C ALA A 7 7.38 -1.01 4.18
N ALA A 8 6.60 -1.49 5.15
CA ALA A 8 5.88 -2.75 5.03
C ALA A 8 4.79 -2.70 3.94
N SER A 9 4.12 -1.56 3.80
CA SER A 9 3.12 -1.31 2.76
C SER A 9 3.75 -1.27 1.38
N ALA A 10 4.87 -0.56 1.23
CA ALA A 10 5.62 -0.52 -0.03
C ALA A 10 6.13 -1.91 -0.44
N ALA A 11 6.67 -2.69 0.51
CA ALA A 11 7.11 -4.06 0.24
C ALA A 11 5.96 -4.95 -0.27
N ALA A 12 4.77 -4.84 0.33
CA ALA A 12 3.59 -5.58 -0.11
C ALA A 12 3.12 -5.16 -1.51
N VAL A 13 3.20 -3.87 -1.86
CA VAL A 13 2.93 -3.37 -3.23
C VAL A 13 3.93 -3.92 -4.23
N ILE A 14 5.23 -3.87 -3.91
CA ILE A 14 6.31 -4.39 -4.77
C ILE A 14 6.17 -5.90 -4.98
N ALA A 15 5.76 -6.63 -3.95
CA ALA A 15 5.50 -8.06 -4.04
C ALA A 15 4.24 -8.41 -4.85
N GLY A 16 3.43 -7.41 -5.24
CA GLY A 16 2.20 -7.61 -6.02
C GLY A 16 1.15 -8.41 -5.26
N VAL A 17 0.95 -8.10 -3.97
CA VAL A 17 0.00 -8.83 -3.11
C VAL A 17 -1.17 -7.91 -2.75
N PRO A 18 -2.44 -8.34 -2.96
CA PRO A 18 -3.60 -7.61 -2.47
C PRO A 18 -3.54 -7.50 -0.94
N MET A 19 -3.77 -6.30 -0.39
CA MET A 19 -3.52 -6.05 1.03
C MET A 19 -4.66 -5.36 1.77
N ILE A 20 -4.79 -5.76 3.04
CA ILE A 20 -5.60 -5.09 4.05
C ILE A 20 -4.66 -4.53 5.12
N HIS A 21 -4.77 -3.24 5.40
CA HIS A 21 -4.10 -2.60 6.52
C HIS A 21 -4.81 -2.91 7.82
N LEU A 22 -4.01 -3.29 8.82
CA LEU A 22 -4.47 -3.41 10.20
C LEU A 22 -4.81 -2.03 10.78
N PRO A 23 -5.59 -1.98 11.88
CA PRO A 23 -5.89 -0.72 12.55
C PRO A 23 -4.60 0.02 12.94
N PRO A 24 -4.51 1.33 12.67
CA PRO A 24 -3.33 2.11 12.98
C PRO A 24 -3.19 2.35 14.49
N ASN A 25 -1.95 2.30 14.99
CA ASN A 25 -1.60 2.57 16.39
C ASN A 25 -1.37 4.07 16.65
N ASP A 26 -0.96 4.81 15.62
CA ASP A 26 -0.65 6.23 15.71
C ASP A 26 -1.11 7.00 14.46
N GLU A 27 -0.86 8.32 14.45
CA GLU A 27 -1.26 9.20 13.36
C GLU A 27 -0.45 8.99 12.08
N LEU A 28 0.81 8.59 12.18
CA LEU A 28 1.66 8.30 11.02
C LEU A 28 1.17 7.04 10.29
N GLU A 29 0.82 6.02 11.05
CA GLU A 29 0.17 4.81 10.56
C GLU A 29 -1.19 5.11 9.93
N ARG A 30 -1.99 5.99 10.54
CA ARG A 30 -3.27 6.42 9.97
C ARG A 30 -3.10 7.10 8.61
N GLN A 31 -2.16 8.03 8.51
CA GLN A 31 -1.85 8.72 7.26
C GLN A 31 -1.35 7.75 6.19
N THR A 32 -0.53 6.78 6.58
CA THR A 32 -0.06 5.74 5.67
C THR A 32 -1.22 4.90 5.15
N ALA A 33 -2.07 4.35 6.02
CA ALA A 33 -3.25 3.59 5.61
C ALA A 33 -4.14 4.40 4.65
N GLN A 34 -4.38 5.68 4.95
CA GLN A 34 -5.18 6.56 4.12
C GLN A 34 -4.53 6.87 2.76
N PHE A 35 -3.21 7.05 2.72
CA PHE A 35 -2.47 7.27 1.47
C PHE A 35 -2.64 6.10 0.48
N PHE A 36 -2.53 4.87 0.96
CA PHE A 36 -2.67 3.67 0.14
C PHE A 36 -4.14 3.41 -0.22
N GLN A 37 -5.05 3.55 0.74
CA GLN A 37 -6.49 3.36 0.52
C GLN A 37 -7.05 4.33 -0.51
N ASN A 38 -6.71 5.62 -0.43
CA ASN A 38 -7.19 6.64 -1.36
C ASN A 38 -6.71 6.42 -2.80
N ARG A 39 -5.66 5.60 -2.99
CA ARG A 39 -5.13 5.20 -4.30
C ARG A 39 -5.63 3.84 -4.76
N GLY A 40 -6.52 3.19 -4.01
CA GLY A 40 -7.00 1.85 -4.30
C GLY A 40 -5.95 0.75 -4.09
N MET A 41 -4.80 1.06 -3.49
CA MET A 41 -3.70 0.11 -3.29
C MET A 41 -3.89 -0.80 -2.08
N SER A 42 -4.82 -0.46 -1.19
CA SER A 42 -5.19 -1.25 -0.01
C SER A 42 -6.64 -0.96 0.41
N ARG A 43 -7.15 -1.76 1.36
CA ARG A 43 -8.28 -1.38 2.21
C ARG A 43 -7.80 -1.27 3.66
N ALA A 44 -8.32 -0.34 4.44
CA ALA A 44 -8.00 -0.20 5.86
C ALA A 44 -9.14 -0.73 6.72
N ALA A 45 -8.80 -1.45 7.79
CA ALA A 45 -9.77 -1.94 8.78
C ALA A 45 -9.72 -1.08 10.05
N ALA A 46 -10.86 -0.88 10.71
CA ALA A 46 -10.96 -0.22 12.02
C ALA A 46 -10.75 -1.18 13.20
N SER A 47 -10.84 -2.49 12.98
CA SER A 47 -10.54 -3.52 13.99
C SER A 47 -9.87 -4.76 13.40
N LEU A 48 -9.28 -5.62 14.24
CA LEU A 48 -8.71 -6.90 13.80
C LEU A 48 -9.77 -7.86 13.25
N SER A 49 -10.98 -7.84 13.83
CA SER A 49 -12.11 -8.65 13.34
C SER A 49 -12.52 -8.21 11.92
N GLU A 50 -12.62 -6.90 11.71
CA GLU A 50 -12.89 -6.34 10.39
C GLU A 50 -11.76 -6.63 9.40
N ALA A 51 -10.50 -6.57 9.82
CA ALA A 51 -9.36 -6.91 8.96
C ALA A 51 -9.46 -8.36 8.46
N ALA A 52 -9.81 -9.31 9.33
CA ALA A 52 -10.03 -10.70 8.95
C ALA A 52 -11.21 -10.86 7.98
N ALA A 53 -12.34 -10.18 8.25
CA ALA A 53 -13.51 -10.21 7.38
C ALA A 53 -13.20 -9.63 5.98
N LEU A 54 -12.52 -8.49 5.92
CA LEU A 54 -12.10 -7.85 4.67
C LEU A 54 -11.10 -8.71 3.91
N ALA A 55 -10.16 -9.35 4.60
CA ALA A 55 -9.19 -10.26 3.96
C ALA A 55 -9.90 -11.47 3.33
N LEU A 56 -10.84 -12.08 4.05
CA LEU A 56 -11.63 -13.19 3.53
C LEU A 56 -12.51 -12.78 2.35
N ALA A 57 -13.13 -11.61 2.42
CA ALA A 57 -13.94 -11.07 1.33
C ALA A 57 -13.08 -10.79 0.09
N LEU A 58 -11.94 -10.11 0.25
CA LEU A 58 -11.02 -9.79 -0.83
C LEU A 58 -10.46 -11.07 -1.47
N ALA A 59 -10.10 -12.07 -0.69
CA ALA A 59 -9.60 -13.36 -1.19
C ALA A 59 -10.59 -14.09 -2.11
N LYS A 60 -11.89 -13.82 -1.96
CA LYS A 60 -12.97 -14.42 -2.78
C LYS A 60 -13.39 -13.55 -3.97
N ASP A 61 -12.86 -12.32 -4.07
CA ASP A 61 -13.23 -11.33 -5.07
C ASP A 61 -12.04 -11.08 -6.01
N ALA A 62 -11.96 -11.87 -7.09
CA ALA A 62 -10.88 -11.79 -8.06
C ALA A 62 -10.83 -10.41 -8.74
N ALA A 63 -11.99 -9.82 -9.06
CA ALA A 63 -12.06 -8.51 -9.70
C ALA A 63 -11.52 -7.41 -8.79
N ALA A 64 -11.85 -7.44 -7.49
CA ALA A 64 -11.29 -6.49 -6.53
C ALA A 64 -9.77 -6.68 -6.33
N GLN A 65 -9.28 -7.92 -6.37
CA GLN A 65 -7.84 -8.18 -6.31
C GLN A 65 -7.13 -7.61 -7.53
N GLU A 66 -7.63 -7.89 -8.74
CA GLU A 66 -7.05 -7.38 -9.99
C GLU A 66 -7.05 -5.85 -10.04
N ALA A 67 -8.15 -5.22 -9.64
CA ALA A 67 -8.24 -3.75 -9.57
C ALA A 67 -7.21 -3.17 -8.59
N MET A 68 -7.06 -3.78 -7.42
CA MET A 68 -6.06 -3.37 -6.42
C MET A 68 -4.64 -3.53 -6.96
N LEU A 69 -4.32 -4.66 -7.59
CA LEU A 69 -3.01 -4.93 -8.18
C LEU A 69 -2.69 -3.97 -9.32
N ALA A 70 -3.68 -3.59 -10.13
CA ALA A 70 -3.50 -2.58 -11.18
C ALA A 70 -3.13 -1.21 -10.58
N CYS A 71 -3.81 -0.79 -9.51
CA CYS A 71 -3.47 0.44 -8.78
C CYS A 71 -2.05 0.37 -8.17
N GLN A 72 -1.68 -0.77 -7.60
CA GLN A 72 -0.36 -1.00 -7.02
C GLN A 72 0.76 -0.92 -8.07
N HIS A 73 0.60 -1.60 -9.20
CA HIS A 73 1.55 -1.53 -10.31
C HIS A 73 1.67 -0.12 -10.89
N GLY A 74 0.56 0.62 -11.03
CA GLY A 74 0.58 1.99 -11.55
C GLY A 74 1.30 2.99 -10.64
N ALA A 75 1.44 2.70 -9.35
CA ALA A 75 2.17 3.52 -8.40
C ALA A 75 3.67 3.16 -8.28
N PHE A 76 4.06 1.99 -8.79
CA PHE A 76 5.45 1.53 -8.73
C PHE A 76 6.32 2.26 -9.76
N ALA A 77 7.37 2.93 -9.29
CA ALA A 77 8.36 3.59 -10.12
C ALA A 77 9.72 2.85 -10.01
N PRO A 78 10.02 1.91 -10.93
CA PRO A 78 11.22 1.07 -10.85
C PRO A 78 12.53 1.86 -10.92
N ASP A 79 12.49 3.06 -11.52
CA ASP A 79 13.63 3.96 -11.70
C ASP A 79 13.71 5.05 -10.61
N ALA A 80 12.87 4.98 -9.56
CA ALA A 80 12.79 6.03 -8.56
C ALA A 80 14.14 6.34 -7.90
N ALA A 81 14.90 5.30 -7.55
CA ALA A 81 16.22 5.46 -6.93
C ALA A 81 17.21 6.18 -7.88
N GLU A 82 17.21 5.83 -9.16
CA GLU A 82 18.07 6.47 -10.16
C GLU A 82 17.67 7.93 -10.37
N ARG A 83 16.37 8.22 -10.46
CA ARG A 83 15.85 9.58 -10.59
C ARG A 83 16.22 10.46 -9.41
N ILE A 84 16.13 9.92 -8.19
CA ILE A 84 16.55 10.63 -6.98
C ILE A 84 18.06 10.90 -7.00
N ALA A 85 18.87 9.89 -7.31
CA ALA A 85 20.32 10.05 -7.39
C ALA A 85 20.73 11.09 -8.44
N ARG A 86 20.08 11.08 -9.61
CA ARG A 86 20.29 12.06 -10.67
C ARG A 86 19.92 13.48 -10.23
N TYR A 87 18.75 13.64 -9.62
CA TYR A 87 18.28 14.93 -9.10
C TYR A 87 19.26 15.54 -8.09
N LEU A 88 19.81 14.73 -7.18
CA LEU A 88 20.82 15.17 -6.22
C LEU A 88 22.17 15.50 -6.87
N HIS A 89 22.59 14.70 -7.87
CA HIS A 89 23.83 14.94 -8.61
C HIS A 89 23.80 16.24 -9.42
N GLU A 90 22.64 16.61 -9.96
CA GLU A 90 22.42 17.83 -10.76
C GLU A 90 22.34 19.11 -9.91
N GLY A 91 22.51 19.01 -8.58
CA GLY A 91 22.64 20.17 -7.68
C GLY A 91 21.32 20.80 -7.25
N HIS A 92 20.21 20.06 -7.36
CA HIS A 92 18.90 20.50 -6.88
C HIS A 92 18.72 20.21 -5.38
N VAL A 93 19.45 20.94 -4.52
CA VAL A 93 19.36 20.84 -3.05
C VAL A 93 19.26 22.20 -2.40
#